data_AF-A0A917S664-F1
#
_entry.id   AF-A0A917S664-F1
#
_cell.length_a   1.000
_cell.length_b   1.000
_cell.length_c   1.000
_cell.angle_alpha   90.00
_cell.angle_beta   90.00
_cell.angle_gamma   90.00
#
_symmetry.space_group_name_H-M   'P 1'
#
loop_
_entity.id
_entity.type
_entity.pdbx_description
1 polymer ?
#
loop_
_entity_poly.entity_id
_entity_poly.type
_entity_poly.pdbx_seq_one_letter_code
_entity_poly.pdbx_strand_id
1 'polypeptide(L)'
;MLFSENIDDAKKEIAGDKKKIELENIRETPLDGPQSNFGNSNSTFEDGTSATVTSVPVYPDTPQVKESPKNAHFYMSARLDNTRTNRDVSRLVDEIISHLTSIDGSDVDISLDVNATVKKGIPQNTVRTVSENCRTLKVTDFGFDE
;
A
#
# COMPACT_ATOMS: atom_id res chain seq x y z
N MET A 1 -62.91 -11.10 -6.40
CA MET A 1 -62.54 -9.91 -5.59
C MET A 1 -61.15 -10.18 -5.05
N LEU A 2 -60.10 -9.88 -5.82
CA LEU A 2 -59.43 -8.57 -5.93
C LEU A 2 -58.88 -8.10 -4.57
N PHE A 3 -57.61 -8.40 -4.32
CA PHE A 3 -56.68 -7.53 -3.61
C PHE A 3 -55.31 -7.69 -4.29
N SER A 4 -55.21 -7.04 -5.44
CA SER A 4 -53.95 -6.57 -6.03
C SER A 4 -53.70 -5.14 -5.50
N GLU A 5 -52.49 -4.60 -5.67
CA GLU A 5 -51.99 -3.28 -5.20
C GLU A 5 -51.35 -3.36 -3.79
N ASN A 6 -50.05 -3.13 -3.58
CA ASN A 6 -49.20 -2.07 -4.11
C ASN A 6 -47.75 -2.57 -4.33
N ILE A 7 -47.28 -2.60 -5.58
CA ILE A 7 -45.86 -2.81 -5.95
C ILE A 7 -45.35 -1.53 -6.66
N ASP A 8 -45.81 -0.35 -6.24
CA ASP A 8 -45.50 0.92 -6.91
C ASP A 8 -44.64 1.89 -6.07
N ASP A 9 -44.31 1.54 -4.82
CA ASP A 9 -43.46 2.39 -3.96
C ASP A 9 -41.94 2.14 -4.14
N ALA A 10 -41.54 1.18 -4.99
CA ALA A 10 -40.13 0.79 -5.17
C ALA A 10 -39.40 1.47 -6.36
N LYS A 11 -39.96 2.53 -6.97
CA LYS A 11 -39.35 3.16 -8.18
C LYS A 11 -39.26 4.69 -8.18
N LYS A 12 -39.34 5.38 -7.04
CA LYS A 12 -39.26 6.85 -7.01
C LYS A 12 -38.34 7.43 -5.95
N GLU A 13 -37.08 7.00 -5.94
CA GLU A 13 -36.01 7.74 -5.25
C GLU A 13 -34.61 7.47 -5.86
N ILE A 14 -34.48 7.59 -7.19
CA ILE A 14 -33.18 7.62 -7.88
C ILE A 14 -33.24 8.68 -8.98
N ALA A 15 -33.28 9.97 -8.59
CA ALA A 15 -33.11 11.09 -9.52
C ALA A 15 -32.74 12.39 -8.77
N GLY A 16 -31.44 12.73 -8.77
CA GLY A 16 -30.84 13.94 -8.17
C GLY A 16 -29.75 13.51 -7.19
N ASP A 17 -28.44 13.62 -7.43
CA ASP A 17 -27.69 14.56 -8.23
C ASP A 17 -26.54 13.85 -8.97
N LYS A 18 -26.62 13.79 -10.30
CA LYS A 18 -25.49 13.50 -11.19
C LYS A 18 -25.28 14.68 -12.13
N LYS A 19 -24.81 15.82 -11.64
CA LYS A 19 -24.26 16.92 -12.47
C LYS A 19 -23.34 17.83 -11.67
N LYS A 20 -22.07 17.44 -11.48
CA LYS A 20 -20.96 18.40 -11.33
C LYS A 20 -19.60 17.75 -11.57
N ILE A 21 -19.38 17.31 -12.80
CA ILE A 21 -18.03 17.13 -13.35
C ILE A 21 -18.06 17.87 -14.69
N GLU A 22 -16.99 18.62 -14.95
CA GLU A 22 -16.67 19.33 -16.21
C GLU A 22 -17.22 20.76 -16.34
N LEU A 23 -16.34 21.73 -16.06
CA LEU A 23 -16.16 23.03 -16.75
C LEU A 23 -15.19 23.87 -15.90
N GLU A 24 -13.89 23.78 -16.20
CA GLU A 24 -12.96 24.92 -16.29
C GLU A 24 -11.53 24.40 -16.48
N ASN A 25 -11.13 24.23 -17.75
CA ASN A 25 -9.74 24.09 -18.11
C ASN A 25 -9.48 24.60 -19.53
N ILE A 26 -9.66 25.89 -19.85
CA ILE A 26 -8.96 26.52 -20.99
C ILE A 26 -8.87 28.04 -20.84
N ARG A 27 -7.67 28.56 -20.59
CA ARG A 27 -7.24 29.88 -21.06
C ARG A 27 -5.84 29.72 -21.67
N GLU A 28 -5.80 29.53 -22.99
CA GLU A 28 -4.65 29.92 -23.80
C GLU A 28 -4.82 31.40 -24.19
N THR A 29 -3.77 32.20 -24.44
CA THR A 29 -2.93 32.24 -25.66
C THR A 29 -1.89 33.41 -25.50
N PRO A 30 -1.04 33.79 -26.48
CA PRO A 30 0.35 33.39 -26.66
C PRO A 30 1.30 34.62 -26.81
N LEU A 31 2.56 34.42 -27.26
CA LEU A 31 3.49 35.30 -28.04
C LEU A 31 4.94 35.00 -27.58
N ASP A 32 5.94 34.52 -28.33
CA ASP A 32 6.49 34.70 -29.69
C ASP A 32 7.93 35.26 -29.59
N GLY A 33 8.91 34.55 -30.20
CA GLY A 33 10.27 35.04 -30.52
C GLY A 33 11.45 34.70 -29.59
N PRO A 34 12.71 34.79 -30.09
CA PRO A 34 13.34 33.76 -30.93
C PRO A 34 14.68 33.21 -30.38
N GLN A 35 15.16 32.09 -30.95
CA GLN A 35 16.51 31.55 -30.77
C GLN A 35 17.62 32.48 -31.31
N SER A 36 18.74 32.57 -30.60
CA SER A 36 20.09 32.80 -31.16
C SER A 36 21.13 32.10 -30.25
N ASN A 37 21.88 31.09 -30.70
CA ASN A 37 23.01 31.01 -31.64
C ASN A 37 24.37 31.36 -31.00
N PHE A 38 25.16 30.30 -30.77
CA PHE A 38 26.63 30.19 -30.84
C PHE A 38 27.51 31.29 -30.24
N GLY A 39 28.24 30.92 -29.18
CA GLY A 39 29.48 31.57 -28.75
C GLY A 39 30.59 30.53 -28.64
N ASN A 40 31.25 30.22 -29.76
CA ASN A 40 32.59 29.65 -29.76
C ASN A 40 33.57 30.80 -29.59
N SER A 41 34.36 30.79 -28.53
CA SER A 41 35.56 31.62 -28.41
C SER A 41 36.75 30.71 -28.18
N ASN A 42 37.43 30.40 -29.30
CA ASN A 42 38.85 30.07 -29.32
C ASN A 42 39.64 31.27 -28.77
N SER A 43 40.37 31.06 -27.67
CA SER A 43 41.51 31.92 -27.31
C SER A 43 42.79 31.12 -27.47
N THR A 44 43.52 31.46 -28.52
CA THR A 44 44.90 31.10 -28.79
C THR A 44 45.81 31.74 -27.75
N PHE A 45 46.62 30.93 -27.06
CA PHE A 45 47.89 31.35 -26.46
C PHE A 45 48.91 30.23 -26.67
N GLU A 46 49.91 30.50 -27.50
CA GLU A 46 51.15 29.74 -27.58
C GLU A 46 52.11 30.28 -26.50
N ASP A 47 52.71 29.40 -25.68
CA ASP A 47 54.14 29.49 -25.37
C ASP A 47 54.62 28.16 -24.78
N GLY A 48 55.80 27.72 -25.22
CA GLY A 48 56.32 26.39 -25.00
C GLY A 48 56.97 26.18 -23.63
N THR A 49 56.93 24.94 -23.14
CA THR A 49 58.06 24.35 -22.40
C THR A 49 57.82 22.85 -22.19
N SER A 50 58.81 22.06 -22.57
CA SER A 50 58.89 20.62 -22.36
C SER A 50 59.21 20.33 -20.88
N ALA A 51 58.34 19.62 -20.17
CA ALA A 51 58.65 19.03 -18.88
C ALA A 51 57.79 17.78 -18.62
N THR A 52 58.44 16.63 -18.73
CA THR A 52 58.23 15.37 -18.01
C THR A 52 56.81 14.95 -17.66
N VAL A 53 56.28 14.02 -18.45
CA VAL A 53 55.12 13.17 -18.12
C VAL A 53 55.43 12.36 -16.86
N THR A 54 54.91 12.80 -15.71
CA THR A 54 54.77 11.96 -14.52
C THR A 54 53.33 11.47 -14.50
N SER A 55 53.11 10.28 -15.06
CA SER A 55 51.82 9.59 -14.99
C SER A 55 51.56 9.17 -13.54
N VAL A 56 50.83 9.99 -12.79
CA VAL A 56 50.09 9.52 -11.62
C VAL A 56 49.06 8.48 -12.12
N PRO A 57 48.99 7.27 -11.54
CA PRO A 57 47.86 6.40 -11.82
C PRO A 57 46.61 7.09 -11.30
N VAL A 58 45.79 7.58 -12.24
CA VAL A 58 44.41 7.99 -11.97
C VAL A 58 43.68 6.70 -11.61
N TYR A 59 43.57 6.41 -10.31
CA TYR A 59 42.60 5.45 -9.84
C TYR A 59 41.23 6.02 -10.23
N PRO A 60 40.38 5.29 -10.97
CA PRO A 60 38.98 5.68 -11.08
C PRO A 60 38.43 5.67 -9.66
N ASP A 61 38.16 6.86 -9.13
CA ASP A 61 37.32 7.06 -7.96
C ASP A 61 35.95 6.52 -8.35
N THR A 62 35.79 5.20 -8.17
CA THR A 62 34.51 4.53 -8.36
C THR A 62 33.73 4.93 -7.13
N PRO A 63 32.65 5.74 -7.25
CA PRO A 63 31.83 6.03 -6.09
C PRO A 63 31.33 4.67 -5.58
N GLN A 64 31.82 4.26 -4.42
CA GLN A 64 31.29 3.10 -3.71
C GLN A 64 29.88 3.51 -3.28
N VAL A 65 28.91 3.32 -4.19
CA VAL A 65 27.50 3.48 -3.90
C VAL A 65 27.22 2.46 -2.81
N LYS A 66 27.12 2.93 -1.57
CA LYS A 66 26.66 2.11 -0.45
C LYS A 66 25.29 1.58 -0.85
N GLU A 67 25.20 0.29 -1.18
CA GLU A 67 23.93 -0.36 -1.48
C GLU A 67 22.98 -0.09 -0.31
N SER A 68 21.80 0.44 -0.62
CA SER A 68 20.78 0.64 0.41
C SER A 68 20.42 -0.69 1.05
N PRO A 69 20.13 -0.73 2.36
CA PRO A 69 19.80 -1.98 3.05
C PRO A 69 18.61 -2.67 2.37
N LYS A 70 18.77 -3.98 2.09
CA LYS A 70 17.72 -4.84 1.54
C LYS A 70 16.85 -5.33 2.69
N ASN A 71 15.68 -4.73 2.88
CA ASN A 71 14.71 -5.13 3.91
C ASN A 71 13.99 -6.41 3.48
N ALA A 72 14.61 -7.57 3.71
CA ALA A 72 14.15 -8.86 3.21
C ALA A 72 13.08 -9.55 4.08
N HIS A 73 12.87 -9.08 5.31
CA HIS A 73 11.91 -9.66 6.24
C HIS A 73 11.08 -8.56 6.92
N PHE A 74 9.78 -8.73 6.93
CA PHE A 74 8.83 -7.86 7.62
C PHE A 74 8.12 -8.65 8.71
N TYR A 75 7.90 -8.02 9.87
CA TYR A 75 7.09 -8.56 10.95
C TYR A 75 6.21 -7.45 11.52
N MET A 76 4.99 -7.80 11.92
CA MET A 76 4.11 -6.90 12.66
C MET A 76 3.29 -7.64 13.70
N SER A 77 2.92 -6.92 14.76
CA SER A 77 1.91 -7.36 15.71
C SER A 77 1.07 -6.15 16.10
N ALA A 78 -0.25 -6.31 16.11
CA ALA A 78 -1.19 -5.26 16.45
C ALA A 78 -2.23 -5.77 17.44
N ARG A 79 -2.57 -4.96 18.44
CA ARG A 79 -3.72 -5.22 19.32
C ARG A 79 -4.98 -4.73 18.60
N LEU A 80 -5.93 -5.62 18.40
CA LEU A 80 -7.21 -5.32 17.75
C LEU A 80 -8.26 -4.90 18.79
N ASP A 81 -9.11 -3.95 18.42
CA ASP A 81 -10.29 -3.59 19.21
C ASP A 81 -11.33 -4.70 19.08
N ASN A 82 -11.71 -5.33 20.20
CA ASN A 82 -12.70 -6.42 20.21
C ASN A 82 -14.09 -5.96 19.71
N THR A 83 -14.42 -4.68 19.89
CA THR A 83 -15.72 -4.14 19.44
C THR A 83 -15.76 -3.84 17.93
N ARG A 84 -14.60 -3.77 17.27
CA ARG A 84 -14.45 -3.35 15.87
C ARG A 84 -13.45 -4.22 15.09
N THR A 85 -13.27 -5.47 15.51
CA THR A 85 -12.21 -6.36 15.02
C THR A 85 -12.24 -6.50 13.50
N ASN A 86 -13.41 -6.68 12.90
CA ASN A 86 -13.53 -6.82 11.45
C ASN A 86 -12.97 -5.61 10.70
N ARG A 87 -13.30 -4.38 11.16
CA ARG A 87 -12.82 -3.14 10.53
C ARG A 87 -11.31 -3.00 10.66
N ASP A 88 -10.77 -3.30 11.84
CA ASP A 88 -9.34 -3.16 12.08
C ASP A 88 -8.54 -4.19 11.25
N VAL A 89 -9.01 -5.44 11.16
CA VAL A 89 -8.42 -6.46 10.29
C VAL A 89 -8.50 -6.04 8.83
N SER A 90 -9.65 -5.57 8.34
CA SER A 90 -9.78 -5.09 6.96
C SER A 90 -8.78 -3.97 6.65
N ARG A 91 -8.60 -3.02 7.58
CA ARG A 91 -7.63 -1.94 7.41
C ARG A 91 -6.19 -2.46 7.31
N LEU A 92 -5.81 -3.41 8.17
CA LEU A 92 -4.48 -4.04 8.11
C LEU A 92 -4.25 -4.78 6.80
N VAL A 93 -5.31 -5.43 6.28
CA VAL A 93 -5.28 -6.09 4.98
C VAL A 93 -5.02 -5.07 3.88
N ASP A 94 -5.81 -4.00 3.83
CA ASP A 94 -5.76 -3.01 2.75
C ASP A 94 -4.49 -2.15 2.77
N GLU A 95 -4.06 -1.69 3.94
CA GLU A 95 -2.96 -0.72 4.08
C GLU A 95 -1.57 -1.35 4.18
N ILE A 96 -1.47 -2.64 4.54
CA ILE A 96 -0.16 -3.28 4.81
C ILE A 96 -0.02 -4.60 4.06
N ILE A 97 -0.90 -5.57 4.34
CA ILE A 97 -0.76 -6.93 3.82
C ILE A 97 -0.88 -6.95 2.29
N SER A 98 -1.75 -6.12 1.71
CA SER A 98 -1.91 -5.97 0.26
C SER A 98 -0.60 -5.60 -0.42
N HIS A 99 0.19 -4.69 0.17
CA HIS A 99 1.47 -4.28 -0.38
C HIS A 99 2.49 -5.42 -0.31
N LEU A 100 2.55 -6.15 0.80
CA LEU A 100 3.47 -7.28 0.97
C LEU A 100 3.17 -8.41 -0.03
N THR A 101 1.90 -8.80 -0.14
CA THR A 101 1.45 -9.87 -1.05
C THR A 101 1.55 -9.49 -2.53
N SER A 102 1.63 -8.19 -2.84
CA SER A 102 1.85 -7.72 -4.22
C SER A 102 3.30 -7.83 -4.71
N ILE A 103 4.26 -8.12 -3.81
CA ILE A 103 5.67 -8.25 -4.16
C ILE A 103 5.92 -9.65 -4.76
N ASP A 104 6.50 -9.69 -5.96
CA ASP A 104 6.87 -10.95 -6.62
C ASP A 104 7.81 -11.78 -5.75
N GLY A 105 7.44 -13.04 -5.54
CA GLY A 105 8.20 -13.98 -4.72
C GLY A 105 8.06 -13.76 -3.20
N SER A 106 7.14 -12.90 -2.75
CA SER A 106 6.80 -12.81 -1.33
C SER A 106 6.10 -14.08 -0.84
N ASP A 107 6.49 -14.51 0.35
CA ASP A 107 5.79 -15.54 1.12
C ASP A 107 5.25 -14.87 2.38
N VAL A 108 3.93 -14.80 2.51
CA VAL A 108 3.25 -14.06 3.56
C VAL A 108 2.40 -15.02 4.39
N ASP A 109 2.86 -15.30 5.60
CA ASP A 109 2.09 -16.01 6.61
C ASP A 109 1.30 -15.03 7.48
N ILE A 110 0.02 -15.33 7.72
CA ILE A 110 -0.87 -14.50 8.53
C ILE A 110 -1.55 -15.39 9.55
N SER A 111 -1.39 -15.03 10.82
CA SER A 111 -1.99 -15.74 11.95
C SER A 111 -2.86 -14.80 12.79
N LEU A 112 -4.04 -15.29 13.21
CA LEU A 112 -4.93 -14.61 14.17
C LEU A 112 -4.98 -15.42 15.46
N ASP A 113 -4.53 -14.82 16.55
CA ASP A 113 -4.61 -15.38 17.90
C ASP A 113 -5.78 -14.75 18.68
N VAL A 114 -6.61 -15.59 19.29
CA VAL A 114 -7.73 -15.17 20.14
C VAL A 114 -7.59 -15.76 21.54
N ASN A 115 -7.29 -14.89 22.51
CA ASN A 115 -7.22 -15.24 23.92
C ASN A 115 -8.41 -14.65 24.68
N ALA A 116 -9.19 -15.49 25.37
CA ALA A 116 -10.34 -15.07 26.16
C ALA A 116 -10.27 -15.66 27.58
N THR A 117 -10.28 -14.79 28.60
CA THR A 117 -10.30 -15.19 30.00
C THR A 117 -11.67 -14.93 30.61
N VAL A 118 -12.34 -15.99 31.07
CA VAL A 118 -13.67 -15.90 31.69
C VAL A 118 -13.60 -16.43 33.12
N LYS A 119 -13.56 -15.52 34.11
CA LYS A 119 -13.36 -15.86 35.53
C LYS A 119 -14.36 -16.87 36.11
N LYS A 120 -15.57 -16.94 35.55
CA LYS A 120 -16.64 -17.84 36.01
C LYS A 120 -16.71 -19.15 35.20
N GLY A 121 -15.75 -19.37 34.32
CA GLY A 121 -15.79 -20.44 33.32
C GLY A 121 -16.64 -20.08 32.11
N ILE A 122 -16.36 -20.75 31.00
CA ILE A 122 -17.13 -20.61 29.75
C ILE A 122 -18.33 -21.57 29.83
N PRO A 123 -19.56 -21.09 29.62
CA PRO A 123 -20.75 -21.95 29.61
C PRO A 123 -20.66 -23.09 28.60
N GLN A 124 -21.16 -24.28 28.96
CA GLN A 124 -21.10 -25.48 28.11
C GLN A 124 -21.75 -25.29 26.73
N ASN A 125 -22.84 -24.51 26.64
CA ASN A 125 -23.45 -24.17 25.35
C ASN A 125 -22.49 -23.35 24.47
N THR A 126 -21.78 -22.38 25.04
CA THR A 126 -20.77 -21.59 24.32
C THR A 126 -19.59 -22.46 23.88
N VAL A 127 -19.08 -23.34 24.75
CA VAL A 127 -18.01 -24.30 24.38
C VAL A 127 -18.43 -25.14 23.18
N ARG A 128 -19.65 -25.70 23.19
CA ARG A 128 -20.19 -26.48 22.07
C ARG A 128 -20.27 -25.66 20.80
N THR A 129 -20.88 -24.47 20.84
CA THR A 129 -21.05 -23.60 19.68
C THR A 129 -19.70 -23.20 19.07
N VAL A 130 -18.75 -22.75 19.89
CA VAL A 130 -17.42 -22.33 19.41
C VAL A 130 -16.66 -23.52 18.82
N SER A 131 -16.69 -24.69 19.47
CA SER A 131 -16.04 -25.90 18.95
C SER A 131 -16.62 -26.38 17.61
N GLU A 132 -17.93 -26.24 17.41
CA GLU A 132 -18.59 -26.56 16.14
C GLU A 132 -18.22 -25.57 15.04
N ASN A 133 -18.14 -24.28 15.37
CA ASN A 133 -17.69 -23.25 14.45
C ASN A 133 -16.23 -23.46 14.05
N CYS A 134 -15.32 -23.74 14.99
CA CYS A 134 -13.92 -24.02 14.70
C CYS A 134 -13.77 -25.19 13.71
N ARG A 135 -14.52 -26.28 13.92
CA ARG A 135 -14.55 -27.42 12.99
C ARG A 135 -15.09 -27.04 11.62
N THR A 136 -16.18 -26.27 11.56
CA THR A 136 -16.81 -25.84 10.31
C THR A 136 -15.89 -24.92 9.50
N LEU A 137 -15.21 -24.01 10.19
CA LEU A 137 -14.27 -23.04 9.62
C LEU A 137 -12.86 -23.61 9.44
N LYS A 138 -12.64 -24.89 9.76
CA LYS A 138 -11.36 -25.59 9.67
C LYS A 138 -10.24 -24.93 10.47
N VAL A 139 -10.57 -24.32 11.61
CA VAL A 139 -9.57 -23.91 12.60
C VAL A 139 -9.01 -25.17 13.23
N THR A 140 -7.72 -25.44 13.02
CA THR A 140 -7.06 -26.68 13.44
C THR A 140 -6.43 -26.61 14.83
N ASP A 141 -6.07 -25.41 15.29
CA ASP A 141 -5.44 -25.18 16.58
C ASP A 141 -6.36 -24.34 17.47
N PHE A 142 -7.12 -25.01 18.34
CA PHE A 142 -8.01 -24.40 19.31
C PHE A 142 -8.23 -25.32 20.53
N GLY A 143 -8.49 -24.74 21.69
CA GLY A 143 -8.65 -25.47 22.95
C GLY A 143 -9.45 -24.69 24.00
N PHE A 144 -9.79 -25.36 25.09
CA PHE A 144 -10.42 -24.78 26.28
C PHE A 144 -9.70 -25.34 27.51
N ASP A 145 -9.10 -24.46 28.28
CA ASP A 145 -8.21 -24.81 29.38
C ASP A 145 -8.69 -24.12 30.68
N GLU A 146 -8.26 -24.65 31.85
CA GLU A 146 -8.58 -24.10 33.19
C GLU A 146 -7.50 -23.13 33.71
#